data_AF-A0A093LV18-F1
#
_entry.id   AF-A0A093LV18-F1
#
_cell.length_a   1.000
_cell.length_b   1.000
_cell.length_c   1.000
_cell.angle_alpha   90.00
_cell.angle_beta   90.00
_cell.angle_gamma   90.00
#
_symmetry.space_group_name_H-M   'P 1'
#
loop_
_entity.id
_entity.type
_entity.pdbx_description
1 polymer ?
#
loop_
_entity_poly.entity_id
_entity_poly.type
_entity_poly.pdbx_seq_one_letter_code
_entity_poly.pdbx_strand_id
1 'polypeptide(L)'
;MALDKMEDLTVSRAEISEVEGIPLTKTICSIWDQVWKFKARPDDLLIATYAKAGTTWTQEIVDMIHQNGDVEKCRRDTTYRRHPFLEWCFQESPAMSYSGLELAEAMPSPRTIKTHLPVQLVPPSFWEQNCKIIYVARNAKDNLVSYYHFHRMNKGMPDPGTWEEFMEKFMTGK
;
A
#
# COMPACT_ATOMS: atom_id res chain seq x y z
N MET A 1 -10.07 0.70 19.30
CA MET A 1 -9.90 1.95 20.05
C MET A 1 -11.17 2.76 19.92
N ALA A 2 -11.56 3.49 20.97
CA ALA A 2 -12.69 4.42 20.92
C ALA A 2 -12.30 5.64 20.06
N LEU A 3 -13.22 6.14 19.22
CA LEU A 3 -13.01 7.22 18.23
C LEU A 3 -12.53 8.53 18.89
N ASP A 4 -13.03 8.76 20.09
CA ASP A 4 -12.77 9.84 21.02
C ASP A 4 -11.31 9.90 21.52
N LYS A 5 -10.52 8.82 21.36
CA LYS A 5 -9.07 8.83 21.65
C LYS A 5 -8.19 9.14 20.43
N MET A 6 -8.79 9.37 19.25
CA MET A 6 -8.05 9.71 18.02
C MET A 6 -8.05 11.22 17.71
N GLU A 7 -8.84 12.03 18.42
CA GLU A 7 -8.95 13.49 18.16
C GLU A 7 -7.68 14.26 18.53
N ASP A 8 -6.93 13.79 19.54
CA ASP A 8 -5.67 14.41 19.99
C ASP A 8 -4.40 13.87 19.30
N LEU A 9 -4.54 13.00 18.29
CA LEU A 9 -3.39 12.58 17.47
C LEU A 9 -3.08 13.68 16.44
N THR A 10 -2.12 14.54 16.78
CA THR A 10 -1.48 15.52 15.89
C THR A 10 -0.60 14.81 14.85
N VAL A 11 -1.22 14.02 13.97
CA VAL A 11 -0.53 13.45 12.81
C VAL A 11 -0.29 14.57 11.80
N SER A 12 0.98 14.94 11.59
CA SER A 12 1.38 15.84 10.52
C SER A 12 1.14 15.19 9.16
N ARG A 13 0.73 16.00 8.18
CA ARG A 13 0.59 15.57 6.78
C ARG A 13 1.93 15.04 6.28
N ALA A 14 1.90 13.96 5.49
CA ALA A 14 3.12 13.43 4.90
C ALA A 14 3.70 14.38 3.84
N GLU A 15 5.02 14.42 3.78
CA GLU A 15 5.75 15.16 2.75
C GLU A 15 6.12 14.23 1.59
N ILE A 16 6.20 14.79 0.38
CA ILE A 16 6.58 14.10 -0.85
C ILE A 16 8.09 14.29 -1.10
N SER A 17 8.73 13.28 -1.66
CA SER A 17 10.05 13.31 -2.28
C SER A 17 9.99 12.42 -3.52
N GLU A 18 11.10 12.22 -4.21
CA GLU A 18 11.14 11.46 -5.45
C GLU A 18 12.13 10.30 -5.38
N VAL A 19 11.77 9.22 -6.08
CA VAL A 19 12.66 8.11 -6.44
C VAL A 19 12.58 7.99 -7.96
N GLU A 20 13.73 8.14 -8.64
CA GLU A 20 13.80 8.07 -10.11
C GLU A 20 12.75 8.96 -10.82
N GLY A 21 12.47 10.14 -10.25
CA GLY A 21 11.49 11.10 -10.77
C GLY A 21 10.02 10.76 -10.48
N ILE A 22 9.74 9.71 -9.70
CA ILE A 22 8.39 9.33 -9.27
C ILE A 22 8.11 9.89 -7.87
N PRO A 23 7.02 10.64 -7.67
CA PRO A 23 6.66 11.18 -6.36
C PRO A 23 6.19 10.06 -5.42
N LEU A 24 6.83 9.96 -4.26
CA LEU A 24 6.51 9.04 -3.17
C LEU A 24 6.57 9.80 -1.83
N THR A 25 5.99 9.24 -0.76
CA THR A 25 6.15 9.85 0.56
C THR A 25 7.60 9.76 1.02
N LYS A 26 8.08 10.76 1.77
CA LYS A 26 9.46 10.75 2.32
C LYS A 26 9.78 9.49 3.11
N THR A 27 8.77 8.92 3.78
CA THR A 27 8.88 7.67 4.52
C THR A 27 9.19 6.47 3.61
N ILE A 28 8.60 6.40 2.42
CA ILE A 28 8.94 5.38 1.42
C ILE A 28 10.35 5.63 0.88
N CYS A 29 10.68 6.89 0.56
CA CYS A 29 11.99 7.25 0.05
C CYS A 29 13.12 6.89 1.04
N SER A 30 12.91 7.03 2.35
CA SER A 30 13.93 6.72 3.36
C SER A 30 14.23 5.23 3.49
N ILE A 31 13.31 4.35 3.10
CA ILE A 31 13.50 2.89 3.10
C ILE A 31 13.68 2.30 1.69
N TRP A 32 13.84 3.15 0.67
CA TRP A 32 13.79 2.74 -0.74
C TRP A 32 14.76 1.61 -1.08
N ASP A 33 16.00 1.69 -0.60
CA ASP A 33 17.02 0.65 -0.82
C ASP A 33 16.58 -0.73 -0.31
N GLN A 34 15.83 -0.77 0.79
CA GLN A 34 15.34 -2.02 1.38
C GLN A 34 14.17 -2.59 0.56
N VAL A 35 13.27 -1.71 0.11
CA VAL A 35 12.16 -2.06 -0.79
C VAL A 35 12.71 -2.64 -2.10
N TRP A 36 13.65 -1.94 -2.74
CA TRP A 36 14.24 -2.37 -4.01
C TRP A 36 14.98 -3.71 -3.89
N LYS A 37 15.66 -3.96 -2.77
CA LYS A 37 16.40 -5.21 -2.49
C LYS A 37 15.52 -6.35 -1.98
N PHE A 38 14.20 -6.14 -1.82
CA PHE A 38 13.28 -7.15 -1.32
C PHE A 38 13.44 -8.48 -2.08
N LYS A 39 13.35 -9.60 -1.36
CA LYS A 39 13.50 -10.95 -1.93
C LYS A 39 12.13 -11.63 -2.01
N ALA A 40 11.54 -11.57 -3.19
CA ALA A 40 10.39 -12.38 -3.53
C ALA A 40 10.75 -13.88 -3.47
N ARG A 41 9.75 -14.71 -3.19
CA ARG A 41 9.82 -16.18 -3.22
C ARG A 41 9.06 -16.68 -4.46
N PRO A 42 9.43 -17.85 -5.03
CA PRO A 42 8.76 -18.39 -6.23
C PRO A 42 7.25 -18.56 -6.09
N ASP A 43 6.74 -18.74 -4.87
CA ASP A 43 5.34 -18.95 -4.56
C ASP A 43 4.62 -17.70 -4.03
N ASP A 44 5.25 -16.53 -4.11
CA ASP A 44 4.59 -15.28 -3.79
C ASP A 44 3.55 -14.89 -4.87
N LEU A 45 2.48 -14.26 -4.38
CA LEU A 45 1.48 -13.58 -5.20
C LEU A 45 1.57 -12.07 -4.94
N LEU A 46 1.80 -11.28 -5.99
CA LEU A 46 1.80 -9.82 -5.91
C LEU A 46 0.46 -9.24 -6.37
N ILE A 47 -0.23 -8.51 -5.50
CA ILE A 47 -1.38 -7.68 -5.84
C ILE A 47 -0.87 -6.26 -6.09
N ALA A 48 -0.84 -5.85 -7.35
CA ALA A 48 -0.37 -4.54 -7.77
C ALA A 48 -1.55 -3.69 -8.25
N THR A 49 -1.69 -2.47 -7.74
CA THR A 49 -2.72 -1.55 -8.25
C THR A 49 -2.21 -0.12 -8.16
N TYR A 50 -2.72 0.79 -9.00
CA TYR A 50 -2.69 2.20 -8.61
C TYR A 50 -3.53 2.39 -7.33
N ALA A 51 -3.18 3.38 -6.50
CA ALA A 51 -3.94 3.66 -5.29
C ALA A 51 -5.44 3.81 -5.62
N LYS A 52 -6.31 3.28 -4.77
CA LYS A 52 -7.79 3.40 -4.89
C LYS A 52 -8.43 2.70 -6.09
N ALA A 53 -7.69 1.84 -6.81
CA ALA A 53 -8.22 1.09 -7.94
C ALA A 53 -8.93 -0.22 -7.58
N GLY A 54 -8.91 -0.65 -6.31
CA GLY A 54 -9.61 -1.87 -5.87
C GLY A 54 -8.82 -2.80 -4.95
N THR A 55 -7.66 -2.39 -4.46
CA THR A 55 -6.74 -3.23 -3.68
C THR A 55 -7.39 -4.03 -2.57
N THR A 56 -8.11 -3.37 -1.66
CA THR A 56 -8.72 -4.05 -0.51
C THR A 56 -9.74 -5.10 -0.96
N TRP A 57 -10.52 -4.80 -2.01
CA TRP A 57 -11.49 -5.74 -2.55
C TRP A 57 -10.80 -6.99 -3.12
N THR A 58 -9.73 -6.80 -3.89
CA THR A 58 -8.93 -7.90 -4.44
C THR A 58 -8.24 -8.71 -3.34
N GLN A 59 -7.70 -8.06 -2.31
CA GLN A 59 -7.10 -8.73 -1.16
C GLN A 59 -8.11 -9.65 -0.44
N GLU A 60 -9.34 -9.19 -0.20
CA GLU A 60 -10.37 -10.05 0.42
C GLU A 60 -10.81 -11.20 -0.49
N ILE A 61 -10.94 -10.98 -1.80
CA ILE A 61 -11.26 -12.06 -2.75
C ILE A 61 -10.16 -13.13 -2.72
N VAL A 62 -8.89 -12.71 -2.81
CA VAL A 62 -7.74 -13.63 -2.81
C VAL A 62 -7.64 -14.40 -1.49
N ASP A 63 -7.84 -13.74 -0.34
CA ASP A 63 -7.80 -14.43 0.95
C ASP A 63 -8.94 -15.44 1.09
N MET A 64 -10.16 -15.08 0.68
CA MET A 64 -11.29 -16.01 0.66
C MET A 64 -11.00 -17.25 -0.20
N ILE A 65 -10.34 -17.08 -1.35
CA ILE A 65 -9.91 -18.20 -2.20
C ILE A 65 -8.86 -19.05 -1.46
N HIS A 66 -7.82 -18.44 -0.88
CA HIS A 66 -6.78 -19.16 -0.14
C HIS A 66 -7.32 -19.91 1.09
N GLN A 67 -8.36 -19.39 1.74
CA GLN A 67 -9.00 -20.01 2.90
C GLN A 67 -10.16 -20.95 2.50
N ASN A 68 -10.33 -21.29 1.22
CA ASN A 68 -11.41 -22.14 0.72
C ASN A 68 -12.82 -21.66 1.14
N GLY A 69 -13.03 -20.34 1.16
CA GLY A 69 -14.29 -19.71 1.54
C GLY A 69 -14.55 -19.64 3.05
N ASP A 70 -13.58 -19.99 3.90
CA ASP A 70 -13.70 -19.93 5.35
C ASP A 70 -13.58 -18.48 5.86
N VAL A 71 -14.72 -17.92 6.23
CA VAL A 71 -14.85 -16.53 6.70
C VAL A 71 -14.14 -16.32 8.04
N GLU A 72 -14.13 -17.29 8.93
CA GLU A 72 -13.51 -17.15 10.25
C GLU A 72 -11.99 -17.09 10.13
N LYS A 73 -11.41 -17.89 9.22
CA LYS A 73 -9.99 -17.76 8.87
C LYS A 73 -9.66 -16.41 8.25
N CYS A 74 -10.54 -15.83 7.44
CA CYS A 74 -10.31 -14.49 6.85
C CYS A 74 -10.39 -13.37 7.90
N ARG A 75 -11.11 -13.58 9.01
CA ARG A 75 -11.23 -12.64 10.14
C ARG A 75 -10.05 -12.68 11.11
N ARG A 76 -9.04 -13.53 10.87
CA ARG A 76 -7.86 -13.71 11.75
C ARG A 76 -7.09 -12.41 12.03
N ASP A 77 -7.11 -11.47 11.10
CA ASP A 77 -6.46 -10.16 11.27
C ASP A 77 -6.98 -9.14 10.23
N THR A 78 -6.60 -7.88 10.42
CA THR A 78 -6.76 -6.79 9.46
C THR A 78 -6.05 -7.08 8.14
N THR A 79 -6.56 -6.48 7.05
CA THR A 79 -6.08 -6.77 5.69
C THR A 79 -4.59 -6.50 5.50
N TYR A 80 -4.04 -5.44 6.10
CA TYR A 80 -2.62 -5.07 5.98
C TYR A 80 -1.68 -5.95 6.82
N ARG A 81 -2.22 -6.74 7.76
CA ARG A 81 -1.48 -7.76 8.52
C ARG A 81 -1.55 -9.14 7.86
N ARG A 82 -2.64 -9.41 7.15
CA ARG A 82 -2.77 -10.61 6.30
C ARG A 82 -2.00 -10.50 4.98
N HIS A 83 -1.89 -9.30 4.44
CA HIS A 83 -1.28 -9.01 3.15
C HIS A 83 -0.35 -7.80 3.30
N PRO A 84 0.96 -8.02 3.51
CA PRO A 84 1.91 -6.95 3.75
C PRO A 84 1.88 -5.93 2.61
N PHE A 85 1.82 -4.65 2.96
CA PHE A 85 1.94 -3.58 1.98
C PHE A 85 3.42 -3.21 1.86
N LEU A 86 4.06 -3.71 0.81
CA LEU A 86 5.52 -3.83 0.69
C LEU A 86 6.28 -2.56 1.05
N GLU A 87 5.93 -1.44 0.43
CA GLU A 87 6.62 -0.15 0.61
C GLU A 87 6.09 0.66 1.80
N TRP A 88 5.06 0.20 2.51
CA TRP A 88 4.47 0.97 3.59
C TRP A 88 5.17 0.69 4.91
N CYS A 89 5.68 1.75 5.51
CA CYS A 89 6.10 1.76 6.90
C CYS A 89 5.62 3.03 7.60
N PHE A 90 5.48 2.95 8.91
CA PHE A 90 5.32 4.12 9.77
C PHE A 90 5.84 3.80 11.16
N GLN A 91 6.29 4.84 11.86
CA GLN A 91 6.70 4.77 13.25
C GLN A 91 6.06 5.96 13.97
N GLU A 92 4.94 5.71 14.63
CA GLU A 92 4.24 6.73 15.42
C GLU A 92 4.79 6.78 16.85
N SER A 93 5.18 5.64 17.40
CA SER A 93 5.86 5.54 18.70
C SER A 93 6.66 4.23 18.79
N PRO A 94 7.52 4.06 19.81
CA PRO A 94 8.19 2.77 20.05
C PRO A 94 7.22 1.59 20.23
N ALA A 95 5.99 1.86 20.66
CA ALA A 95 4.93 0.85 20.84
C ALA A 95 4.04 0.69 19.60
N MET A 96 4.16 1.57 18.59
CA MET A 96 3.30 1.58 17.41
C MET A 96 4.13 1.88 16.17
N SER A 97 4.70 0.82 15.61
CA SER A 97 5.38 0.80 14.33
C SER A 97 4.80 -0.28 13.42
N TYR A 98 4.90 -0.05 12.12
CA TYR A 98 4.57 -1.03 11.09
C TYR A 98 5.63 -0.96 10.00
N SER A 99 6.04 -2.14 9.51
CA SER A 99 6.88 -2.29 8.34
C SER A 99 6.35 -3.43 7.50
N GLY A 100 5.90 -3.12 6.28
CA GLY A 100 5.47 -4.13 5.32
C GLY A 100 6.58 -5.11 4.95
N LEU A 101 7.83 -4.64 4.90
CA LEU A 101 9.01 -5.47 4.63
C LEU A 101 9.25 -6.49 5.73
N GLU A 102 9.30 -6.05 6.99
CA GLU A 102 9.53 -6.95 8.13
C GLU A 102 8.39 -7.96 8.29
N LEU A 103 7.15 -7.51 8.07
CA LEU A 103 6.00 -8.40 8.10
C LEU A 103 6.07 -9.45 6.98
N ALA A 104 6.40 -9.05 5.75
CA ALA A 104 6.54 -9.98 4.63
C ALA A 104 7.66 -11.00 4.86
N GLU A 105 8.78 -10.60 5.45
CA GLU A 105 9.89 -11.50 5.74
C GLU A 105 9.52 -12.54 6.81
N ALA A 106 8.84 -12.11 7.87
CA ALA A 106 8.41 -12.98 8.97
C ALA A 106 7.29 -13.97 8.58
N MET A 107 6.55 -13.72 7.48
CA MET A 107 5.45 -14.58 7.06
C MET A 107 5.93 -15.89 6.43
N PRO A 108 5.26 -17.02 6.73
CA PRO A 108 5.49 -18.27 6.02
C PRO A 108 5.01 -18.17 4.58
N SER A 109 5.61 -18.97 3.70
CA SER A 109 5.14 -19.17 2.34
C SER A 109 3.86 -20.04 2.29
N PRO A 110 2.97 -19.84 1.29
CA PRO A 110 3.01 -18.80 0.27
C PRO A 110 2.53 -17.43 0.82
N ARG A 111 3.15 -16.34 0.34
CA ARG A 111 2.77 -14.98 0.76
C ARG A 111 1.93 -14.29 -0.31
N THR A 112 0.97 -13.49 0.12
CA THR A 112 0.29 -12.54 -0.76
C THR A 112 0.65 -11.14 -0.35
N ILE A 113 1.35 -10.42 -1.22
CA ILE A 113 1.96 -9.11 -0.96
C ILE A 113 1.23 -8.07 -1.81
N LYS A 114 1.06 -6.87 -1.29
CA LYS A 114 0.46 -5.74 -2.01
C LYS A 114 1.53 -4.70 -2.35
N THR A 115 1.40 -4.04 -3.49
CA THR A 115 2.14 -2.82 -3.81
C THR A 115 1.32 -1.79 -4.60
N HIS A 116 1.70 -0.52 -4.50
CA HIS A 116 1.28 0.60 -5.35
C HIS A 116 2.41 1.16 -6.21
N LEU A 117 3.61 0.58 -6.13
CA LEU A 117 4.75 1.00 -6.94
C LEU A 117 4.43 0.85 -8.44
N PRO A 118 4.83 1.82 -9.27
CA PRO A 118 4.76 1.67 -10.71
C PRO A 118 5.69 0.54 -11.17
N VAL A 119 5.45 -0.01 -12.36
CA VAL A 119 6.11 -1.23 -12.85
C VAL A 119 7.64 -1.16 -12.81
N GLN A 120 8.23 -0.01 -13.13
CA GLN A 120 9.67 0.20 -13.11
C GLN A 120 10.29 0.21 -11.71
N LEU A 121 9.46 0.41 -10.67
CA LEU A 121 9.85 0.46 -9.27
C LEU A 121 9.50 -0.82 -8.51
N VAL A 122 8.84 -1.80 -9.14
CA VAL A 122 8.59 -3.11 -8.52
C VAL A 122 9.93 -3.83 -8.33
N PRO A 123 10.23 -4.41 -7.15
CA PRO A 123 11.52 -5.05 -6.90
C PRO A 123 11.86 -6.11 -7.96
N PRO A 124 13.10 -6.12 -8.49
CA PRO A 124 13.50 -7.03 -9.56
C PRO A 124 13.25 -8.51 -9.25
N SER A 125 13.32 -8.89 -7.98
CA SER A 125 13.15 -10.27 -7.52
C SER A 125 11.79 -10.87 -7.86
N PHE A 126 10.72 -10.07 -7.97
CA PHE A 126 9.40 -10.58 -8.40
C PHE A 126 9.44 -11.10 -9.84
N TRP A 127 10.22 -10.46 -10.71
CA TRP A 127 10.41 -10.89 -12.10
C TRP A 127 11.36 -12.08 -12.17
N GLU A 128 12.47 -12.03 -11.45
CA GLU A 128 13.47 -13.11 -11.40
C GLU A 128 12.87 -14.44 -10.92
N GLN A 129 11.96 -14.39 -9.94
CA GLN A 129 11.29 -15.57 -9.39
C GLN A 129 10.02 -15.96 -10.16
N ASN A 130 9.67 -15.22 -11.22
CA ASN A 130 8.46 -15.43 -12.02
C ASN A 130 7.19 -15.51 -11.15
N CYS A 131 7.08 -14.61 -10.16
CA CYS A 131 5.93 -14.56 -9.26
C CYS A 131 4.65 -14.25 -10.03
N LYS A 132 3.52 -14.75 -9.54
CA LYS A 132 2.21 -14.39 -10.11
C LYS A 132 1.86 -12.96 -9.70
N ILE A 133 1.28 -12.20 -10.64
CA ILE A 133 0.86 -10.82 -10.39
C ILE A 133 -0.61 -10.65 -10.76
N ILE A 134 -1.41 -10.12 -9.84
CA ILE A 134 -2.77 -9.64 -10.10
C ILE A 134 -2.72 -8.12 -10.17
N TYR A 135 -2.97 -7.57 -11.35
CA TYR A 135 -3.12 -6.13 -11.53
C TYR A 135 -4.59 -5.73 -11.65
N VAL A 136 -5.00 -4.69 -10.93
CA VAL A 136 -6.36 -4.12 -11.03
C VAL A 136 -6.30 -2.65 -11.43
N ALA A 137 -6.99 -2.33 -12.52
CA ALA A 137 -7.18 -0.99 -13.03
C ALA A 137 -8.61 -0.51 -12.77
N ARG A 138 -8.79 0.81 -12.66
CA ARG A 138 -10.08 1.50 -12.53
C ARG A 138 -10.11 2.70 -13.46
N ASN A 139 -11.30 3.09 -13.92
CA ASN A 139 -11.48 4.34 -14.66
C ASN A 139 -10.86 5.52 -13.88
N ALA A 140 -10.07 6.35 -14.58
CA ALA A 140 -9.30 7.43 -13.95
C ALA A 140 -10.18 8.48 -13.27
N LYS A 141 -11.38 8.77 -13.79
CA LYS A 141 -12.30 9.76 -13.21
C LYS A 141 -12.82 9.31 -11.84
N ASP A 142 -13.23 8.04 -11.74
CA ASP A 142 -13.66 7.46 -10.46
C ASP A 142 -12.50 7.31 -9.48
N ASN A 143 -11.32 6.96 -10.00
CA ASN A 143 -10.12 6.83 -9.18
C ASN A 143 -9.72 8.18 -8.56
N LEU A 144 -9.70 9.25 -9.37
CA LEU A 144 -9.43 10.63 -8.93
C LEU A 144 -10.33 11.05 -7.76
N VAL A 145 -11.66 10.90 -7.91
CA VAL A 145 -12.63 11.26 -6.85
C VAL A 145 -12.34 10.47 -5.58
N SER A 146 -12.15 9.15 -5.70
CA SER A 146 -11.84 8.29 -4.56
C SER A 146 -10.51 8.67 -3.88
N TYR A 147 -9.51 9.08 -4.66
CA TYR A 147 -8.19 9.42 -4.16
C TYR A 147 -8.15 10.77 -3.44
N TYR A 148 -8.91 11.76 -3.93
CA TYR A 148 -9.09 13.03 -3.24
C TYR A 148 -9.71 12.84 -1.86
N HIS A 149 -10.83 12.10 -1.77
CA HIS A 149 -11.47 11.82 -0.48
C HIS A 149 -10.59 10.99 0.45
N PHE A 150 -9.75 10.09 -0.11
CA PHE A 150 -8.78 9.35 0.67
C PHE A 150 -7.71 10.25 1.30
N HIS A 151 -7.17 11.21 0.57
CA HIS A 151 -6.23 12.21 1.13
C HIS A 151 -6.88 13.10 2.19
N ARG A 152 -8.17 13.42 2.05
CA ARG A 152 -8.90 14.20 3.06
C ARG A 152 -9.04 13.45 4.39
N MET A 153 -9.33 12.15 4.36
CA MET A 153 -9.51 11.35 5.58
C MET A 153 -8.19 10.84 6.17
N ASN A 154 -7.19 10.55 5.35
CA ASN A 154 -5.93 9.95 5.78
C ASN A 154 -4.88 11.04 6.00
N LYS A 155 -4.67 11.42 7.27
CA LYS A 155 -3.64 12.41 7.64
C LYS A 155 -2.20 11.96 7.32
N GLY A 156 -1.97 10.66 7.11
CA GLY A 156 -0.69 10.13 6.60
C GLY A 156 -0.44 10.40 5.11
N MET A 157 -1.36 11.06 4.41
CA MET A 157 -1.15 11.56 3.05
C MET A 157 -0.80 13.05 3.05
N PRO A 158 -0.18 13.57 1.97
CA PRO A 158 -0.01 15.01 1.75
C PRO A 158 -1.36 15.74 1.77
N ASP A 159 -1.32 17.05 2.03
CA ASP A 159 -2.54 17.84 2.01
C ASP A 159 -3.13 17.87 0.58
N PRO A 160 -4.39 17.44 0.39
CA PRO A 160 -4.99 17.43 -0.93
C PRO A 160 -5.20 18.84 -1.52
N GLY A 161 -5.30 19.88 -0.70
CA GLY A 161 -5.73 21.20 -1.14
C GLY A 161 -7.19 21.20 -1.61
N THR A 162 -7.50 22.09 -2.55
CA THR A 162 -8.81 22.14 -3.22
C THR A 162 -8.99 21.00 -4.22
N TRP A 163 -10.22 20.78 -4.67
CA TRP A 163 -10.53 19.75 -5.67
C TRP A 163 -9.85 20.03 -7.02
N GLU A 164 -9.84 21.29 -7.44
CA GLU A 164 -9.24 21.74 -8.69
C GLU A 164 -7.72 21.56 -8.68
N GLU A 165 -7.06 21.95 -7.59
CA GLU A 165 -5.61 21.73 -7.41
C GLU A 165 -5.27 20.24 -7.40
N PHE A 166 -6.07 19.42 -6.72
CA PHE A 166 -5.85 17.97 -6.68
C PHE A 166 -6.04 17.32 -8.04
N MET A 167 -7.06 17.74 -8.81
CA MET A 167 -7.29 17.26 -10.16
C MET A 167 -6.12 17.59 -11.09
N GLU A 168 -5.60 18.82 -11.03
CA GLU A 168 -4.44 19.23 -11.83
C GLU A 168 -3.18 18.42 -11.49
N LYS A 169 -2.90 18.23 -10.19
CA LYS A 169 -1.81 17.37 -9.72
C LYS A 169 -1.94 15.94 -10.24
N PHE A 170 -3.14 15.37 -10.13
CA PHE A 170 -3.43 14.02 -10.62
C PHE A 170 -3.21 13.88 -12.13
N MET A 171 -3.66 14.85 -12.94
CA MET A 171 -3.48 14.82 -14.40
C MET A 171 -2.01 14.98 -14.82
N THR A 172 -1.23 15.72 -14.02
CA THR A 172 0.21 15.95 -14.27
C THR A 172 1.13 14.92 -13.61
N GLY A 173 0.57 13.98 -12.85
CA GLY A 173 1.32 12.91 -12.17
C GLY A 173 2.19 13.40 -11.01
N LYS A 174 1.78 14.48 -10.33
CA LYS A 174 2.51 15.13 -9.23
C LYS A 174 1.87 14.92 -7.86
#